data_AF-A0A7S0EGP2-F1
#
_entry.id   AF-A0A7S0EGP2-F1
#
_cell.length_a   1.000
_cell.length_b   1.000
_cell.length_c   1.000
_cell.angle_alpha   90.00
_cell.angle_beta   90.00
_cell.angle_gamma   90.00
#
_symmetry.space_group_name_H-M   'P 1'
#
loop_
_entity.id
_entity.type
_entity.pdbx_description
1 polymer ?
#
loop_
_entity_poly.entity_id
_entity_poly.type
_entity_poly.pdbx_seq_one_letter_code
_entity_poly.pdbx_strand_id
1 'polypeptide(L)'
;KVDDRHAGFTGTGVVGYKAKEGEYIEWTKAVNCDAAAGCDVSVSWRYALKGGNRDLDLNVNGRTVQTVLFPASGSKWDDYTSTKEISVRLEPGSNAIRLTSIGRSGANVDSMLVCKALGAFDCPLD
;
A
#
# COMPACT_ATOMS: atom_id res chain seq x y z
N LYS A 1 -13.12 4.17 4.17
CA LYS A 1 -13.95 3.78 5.36
C LYS A 1 -13.25 2.62 6.07
N VAL A 2 -13.18 2.60 7.40
CA VAL A 2 -12.71 1.42 8.16
C VAL A 2 -13.85 0.39 8.33
N ASP A 3 -13.56 -0.89 8.11
CA ASP A 3 -14.49 -2.03 8.24
C ASP A 3 -13.78 -3.20 8.93
N ASP A 4 -14.48 -3.95 9.77
CA ASP A 4 -13.93 -5.03 10.61
C ASP A 4 -14.73 -6.34 10.48
N ARG A 5 -15.67 -6.43 9.53
CA ARG A 5 -16.59 -7.57 9.41
C ARG A 5 -15.97 -8.83 8.78
N HIS A 6 -14.78 -8.73 8.21
CA HIS A 6 -14.07 -9.84 7.56
C HIS A 6 -12.81 -10.17 8.36
N ALA A 7 -12.85 -11.23 9.17
CA ALA A 7 -11.76 -11.62 10.05
C ALA A 7 -10.44 -11.85 9.31
N GLY A 8 -9.32 -11.82 10.03
CA GLY A 8 -7.99 -12.11 9.48
C GLY A 8 -7.20 -10.88 9.01
N PHE A 9 -7.73 -9.67 9.19
CA PHE A 9 -6.94 -8.44 9.08
C PHE A 9 -5.93 -8.30 10.23
N THR A 10 -4.93 -7.47 10.01
CA THR A 10 -4.01 -6.98 11.04
C THR A 10 -4.61 -5.75 11.73
N GLY A 11 -4.26 -5.52 13.01
CA GLY A 11 -4.78 -4.37 13.75
C GLY A 11 -6.29 -4.45 13.99
N THR A 12 -7.01 -3.36 13.72
CA THR A 12 -8.44 -3.19 14.11
C THR A 12 -9.42 -3.21 12.93
N GLY A 13 -8.95 -3.38 11.70
CA GLY A 13 -9.82 -3.46 10.52
C GLY A 13 -9.09 -3.17 9.22
N VAL A 14 -9.87 -3.05 8.14
CA VAL A 14 -9.41 -2.74 6.79
C VAL A 14 -9.99 -1.43 6.31
N VAL A 15 -9.27 -0.74 5.43
CA VAL A 15 -9.74 0.47 4.75
C VAL A 15 -10.25 0.11 3.36
N GLY A 16 -11.53 0.37 3.11
CA GLY A 16 -12.15 0.24 1.80
C GLY A 16 -12.36 1.57 1.10
N TYR A 17 -12.42 1.50 -0.24
CA TYR A 17 -12.77 2.58 -1.15
C TYR A 17 -14.27 2.53 -1.50
N LYS A 18 -14.90 3.70 -1.61
CA LYS A 18 -16.27 3.93 -2.10
C LYS A 18 -16.30 4.51 -3.52
N ALA A 19 -15.47 5.50 -3.82
CA ALA A 19 -15.45 6.15 -5.12
C ALA A 19 -14.61 5.32 -6.11
N LYS A 20 -14.92 5.47 -7.40
CA LYS A 20 -14.18 4.80 -8.46
C LYS A 20 -12.95 5.59 -8.93
N GLU A 21 -12.93 6.89 -8.66
CA GLU A 21 -11.91 7.81 -9.14
C GLU A 21 -11.54 8.78 -8.02
N GLY A 22 -10.25 9.05 -7.84
CA GLY A 22 -9.75 10.13 -6.99
C GLY A 22 -9.86 9.94 -5.47
N GLU A 23 -10.52 8.88 -4.96
CA GLU A 23 -10.44 8.54 -3.53
C GLU A 23 -9.09 7.90 -3.23
N TYR A 24 -8.55 8.19 -2.05
CA TYR A 24 -7.22 7.73 -1.69
C TYR A 24 -7.13 7.25 -0.24
N ILE A 25 -6.13 6.40 -0.01
CA ILE A 25 -5.55 6.14 1.32
C ILE A 25 -4.14 6.71 1.30
N GLU A 26 -3.77 7.44 2.35
CA GLU A 26 -2.45 8.03 2.49
C GLU A 26 -1.84 7.64 3.82
N TRP A 27 -0.60 7.15 3.76
CA TRP A 27 0.25 6.86 4.91
C TRP A 27 1.33 7.92 5.00
N THR A 28 1.68 8.28 6.23
CA THR A 28 2.85 9.11 6.51
C THR A 28 3.93 8.22 7.11
N LYS A 29 5.09 8.10 6.45
CA LYS A 29 6.24 7.34 6.97
C LYS A 29 7.45 8.25 7.15
N ALA A 30 7.91 8.34 8.39
CA ALA A 30 9.19 8.95 8.69
C ALA A 30 10.32 7.93 8.45
N VAL A 31 11.39 8.35 7.78
CA VAL A 31 12.61 7.55 7.61
C VAL A 31 13.84 8.36 7.97
N ASN A 32 14.85 7.69 8.52
CA ASN A 32 16.16 8.27 8.78
C ASN A 32 17.19 7.66 7.83
N CYS A 33 17.54 8.39 6.78
CA CYS A 33 18.63 8.06 5.86
C CYS A 33 19.49 9.27 5.56
N ASP A 34 20.65 8.99 4.97
CA ASP A 34 21.51 9.99 4.38
C ASP A 34 20.75 10.85 3.37
N ALA A 35 20.82 12.17 3.54
CA ALA A 35 20.06 13.13 2.74
C ALA A 35 20.51 13.25 1.29
N ALA A 36 21.78 12.93 0.99
CA ALA A 36 22.29 12.90 -0.37
C ALA A 36 21.91 11.59 -1.06
N ALA A 37 21.91 10.47 -0.32
CA ALA A 37 21.68 9.14 -0.88
C ALA A 37 20.21 8.69 -0.91
N GLY A 38 19.32 9.29 -0.09
CA GLY A 38 17.92 8.86 0.06
C GLY A 38 17.76 7.45 0.64
N CYS A 39 16.51 7.00 0.76
CA CYS A 39 16.17 5.64 1.18
C CYS A 39 15.47 4.91 0.04
N ASP A 40 16.13 3.95 -0.61
CA ASP A 40 15.41 3.00 -1.45
C ASP A 40 14.79 1.93 -0.55
N VAL A 41 13.48 1.77 -0.66
CA VAL A 41 12.68 0.84 0.14
C VAL A 41 11.76 0.05 -0.78
N SER A 42 11.37 -1.16 -0.38
CA SER A 42 10.27 -1.86 -1.02
C SER A 42 8.98 -1.63 -0.23
N VAL A 43 7.89 -1.38 -0.95
CA VAL A 43 6.55 -1.27 -0.39
C VAL A 43 5.62 -2.30 -1.00
N SER A 44 4.75 -2.87 -0.18
CA SER A 44 3.65 -3.74 -0.62
C SER A 44 2.44 -3.53 0.27
N TRP A 45 1.27 -3.92 -0.22
CA TRP A 45 0.01 -3.80 0.53
C TRP A 45 -0.62 -5.16 0.70
N ARG A 46 -1.00 -5.49 1.93
CA ARG A 46 -1.89 -6.60 2.23
C ARG A 46 -3.33 -6.16 2.00
N TYR A 47 -4.11 -6.97 1.29
CA TYR A 47 -5.46 -6.62 0.91
C TYR A 47 -6.35 -7.85 0.69
N ALA A 48 -7.66 -7.61 0.66
CA ALA A 48 -8.66 -8.58 0.22
C ALA A 48 -9.55 -8.02 -0.91
N LEU A 49 -9.77 -8.83 -1.94
CA LEU A 49 -10.60 -8.56 -3.09
C LEU A 49 -11.22 -9.86 -3.64
N LYS A 50 -12.55 -9.96 -3.55
CA LYS A 50 -13.32 -11.14 -3.99
C LYS A 50 -13.31 -11.40 -5.52
N GLY A 51 -12.91 -10.44 -6.35
CA GLY A 51 -12.97 -10.63 -7.81
C GLY A 51 -12.55 -9.43 -8.66
N GLY A 52 -12.11 -9.72 -9.89
CA GLY A 52 -11.65 -8.74 -10.87
C GLY A 52 -10.30 -8.12 -10.51
N ASN A 53 -9.99 -6.99 -11.15
CA ASN A 53 -8.82 -6.16 -10.86
C ASN A 53 -9.29 -4.76 -10.44
N ARG A 54 -8.64 -4.17 -9.43
CA ARG A 54 -8.94 -2.85 -8.88
C ARG A 54 -7.67 -2.05 -8.64
N ASP A 55 -6.94 -1.85 -9.72
CA ASP A 55 -5.63 -1.21 -9.72
C ASP A 55 -5.71 0.24 -9.20
N LEU A 56 -4.65 0.68 -8.52
CA LEU A 56 -4.57 1.98 -7.85
C LEU A 56 -3.29 2.70 -8.29
N ASP A 57 -3.34 4.02 -8.41
CA ASP A 57 -2.15 4.82 -8.70
C ASP A 57 -1.36 5.09 -7.41
N LEU A 58 -0.06 4.74 -7.41
CA LEU A 58 0.86 5.00 -6.31
C LEU A 58 1.52 6.35 -6.51
N ASN A 59 1.40 7.20 -5.50
CA ASN A 59 2.03 8.50 -5.42
C ASN A 59 2.92 8.57 -4.18
N VAL A 60 4.12 9.14 -4.32
CA VAL A 60 5.05 9.41 -3.22
C VAL A 60 5.43 10.88 -3.26
N ASN A 61 5.20 11.60 -2.15
CA ASN A 61 5.47 13.04 -2.01
C ASN A 61 4.89 13.89 -3.16
N GLY A 62 3.67 13.59 -3.59
CA GLY A 62 2.99 14.32 -4.66
C GLY A 62 3.38 13.90 -6.08
N ARG A 63 4.29 12.93 -6.25
CA ARG A 63 4.70 12.42 -7.58
C ARG A 63 4.19 11.00 -7.82
N THR A 64 3.52 10.78 -8.95
CA THR A 64 3.12 9.43 -9.37
C THR A 64 4.36 8.58 -9.65
N VAL A 65 4.40 7.41 -9.01
CA VAL A 65 5.44 6.39 -9.19
C VAL A 65 5.03 5.43 -10.28
N GLN A 66 3.90 4.74 -10.08
CA GLN A 66 3.31 3.79 -11.04
C GLN A 66 1.91 3.33 -10.61
N THR A 67 1.22 2.64 -11.51
CA THR A 67 0.02 1.87 -11.17
C THR A 67 0.37 0.56 -10.45
N VAL A 68 -0.30 0.29 -9.32
CA VAL A 68 -0.19 -0.93 -8.53
C VAL A 68 -1.34 -1.86 -8.86
N LEU A 69 -1.01 -3.11 -9.17
CA LEU A 69 -2.01 -4.11 -9.51
C LEU A 69 -2.65 -4.71 -8.26
N PHE A 70 -3.99 -4.75 -8.25
CA PHE A 70 -4.79 -5.40 -7.21
C PHE A 70 -5.73 -6.42 -7.87
N PRO A 71 -5.21 -7.60 -8.29
CA PRO A 71 -6.05 -8.69 -8.75
C PRO A 71 -6.89 -9.28 -7.61
N ALA A 72 -7.84 -10.15 -7.95
CA ALA A 72 -8.59 -10.88 -6.94
C ALA A 72 -7.64 -11.65 -6.02
N SER A 73 -7.81 -11.49 -4.71
CA SER A 73 -7.04 -12.19 -3.68
C SER A 73 -7.60 -13.59 -3.38
N GLY A 74 -8.84 -13.85 -3.80
CA GLY A 74 -9.53 -15.11 -3.60
C GLY A 74 -11.01 -14.99 -3.95
N SER A 75 -11.81 -15.92 -3.42
CA SER A 75 -13.27 -15.99 -3.66
C SER A 75 -14.10 -15.31 -2.57
N LYS A 76 -13.44 -14.85 -1.50
CA LYS A 76 -14.05 -14.22 -0.33
C LYS A 76 -13.36 -12.90 0.04
N TRP A 77 -13.98 -12.16 0.96
CA TRP A 77 -13.46 -10.87 1.44
C TRP A 77 -12.52 -11.00 2.65
N ASP A 78 -12.31 -12.22 3.14
CA ASP A 78 -11.33 -12.62 4.16
C ASP A 78 -10.17 -13.44 3.57
N ASP A 79 -10.14 -13.64 2.25
CA ASP A 79 -8.99 -14.21 1.54
C ASP A 79 -7.95 -13.10 1.34
N TYR A 80 -7.02 -12.91 2.28
CA TYR A 80 -6.00 -11.86 2.16
C TYR A 80 -4.77 -12.33 1.38
N THR A 81 -4.21 -11.43 0.56
CA THR A 81 -2.91 -11.59 -0.10
C THR A 81 -2.15 -10.27 -0.06
N SER A 82 -0.92 -10.25 -0.59
CA SER A 82 -0.14 -9.02 -0.76
C SER A 82 0.06 -8.69 -2.23
N THR A 83 0.18 -7.39 -2.55
CA THR A 83 0.65 -6.95 -3.86
C THR A 83 2.10 -7.40 -4.08
N LYS A 84 2.57 -7.29 -5.33
CA LYS A 84 4.02 -7.31 -5.57
C LYS A 84 4.69 -6.15 -4.82
N GLU A 85 5.94 -6.38 -4.44
CA GLU A 85 6.79 -5.33 -3.90
C GLU A 85 7.15 -4.31 -4.98
N ILE A 86 7.16 -3.03 -4.58
CA ILE A 86 7.47 -1.90 -5.42
C ILE A 86 8.62 -1.12 -4.77
N SER A 87 9.70 -0.95 -5.51
CA SER A 87 10.78 -0.07 -5.07
C SER A 87 10.32 1.39 -5.14
N VAL A 88 10.41 2.09 -4.03
CA VAL A 88 10.19 3.54 -3.94
C VAL A 88 11.38 4.20 -3.26
N ARG A 89 11.62 5.44 -3.64
CA ARG A 89 12.64 6.28 -3.04
C ARG A 89 11.99 7.25 -2.07
N LEU A 90 12.38 7.18 -0.80
CA LEU A 90 11.93 8.07 0.26
C LEU A 90 13.02 9.10 0.58
N GLU A 91 12.59 10.31 0.92
CA GLU A 91 13.43 11.40 1.41
C GLU A 91 13.63 11.28 2.93
N PRO A 92 14.73 11.78 3.52
CA PRO A 92 14.86 11.82 4.97
C PRO A 92 13.72 12.61 5.61
N GLY A 93 13.24 12.12 6.74
CA GLY A 93 12.07 12.69 7.41
C GLY A 93 10.77 12.13 6.88
N SER A 94 9.73 12.95 6.87
CA SER A 94 8.35 12.53 6.64
C SER A 94 8.02 12.43 5.15
N ASN A 95 7.53 11.26 4.74
CA ASN A 95 7.08 11.00 3.37
C ASN A 95 5.60 10.65 3.35
N ALA A 96 4.88 11.19 2.36
CA ALA A 96 3.51 10.80 2.05
C ALA A 96 3.52 9.70 0.99
N ILE A 97 2.89 8.57 1.29
CA ILE A 97 2.72 7.43 0.38
C ILE A 97 1.23 7.24 0.18
N ARG A 98 0.74 7.36 -1.05
CA ARG A 98 -0.69 7.41 -1.36
C ARG A 98 -1.07 6.43 -2.45
N LEU A 99 -2.15 5.68 -2.23
CA LEU A 99 -2.83 4.90 -3.26
C LEU A 99 -4.14 5.60 -3.65
N THR A 100 -4.39 5.78 -4.94
CA THR A 100 -5.56 6.50 -5.46
C THR A 100 -6.36 5.64 -6.44
N SER A 101 -7.70 5.63 -6.31
CA SER A 101 -8.60 4.92 -7.23
C SER A 101 -8.58 5.53 -8.64
N ILE A 102 -8.45 4.70 -9.66
CA ILE A 102 -8.37 5.08 -11.09
C ILE A 102 -9.32 4.23 -11.96
N GLY A 103 -10.60 4.61 -11.99
CA GLY A 103 -11.67 3.98 -12.79
C GLY A 103 -12.45 2.87 -12.07
N ARG A 104 -11.95 2.35 -10.94
CA ARG A 104 -12.64 1.40 -10.06
C ARG A 104 -12.35 1.74 -8.61
N SER A 105 -13.31 1.44 -7.72
CA SER A 105 -13.01 1.49 -6.28
C SER A 105 -11.93 0.46 -5.98
N GLY A 106 -11.04 0.75 -5.03
CA GLY A 106 -9.96 -0.14 -4.62
C GLY A 106 -10.41 -1.40 -3.89
N ALA A 107 -9.43 -2.23 -3.55
CA ALA A 107 -9.59 -3.38 -2.65
C ALA A 107 -9.82 -2.95 -1.19
N ASN A 108 -10.11 -3.91 -0.31
CA ASN A 108 -10.03 -3.69 1.13
C ASN A 108 -8.57 -3.79 1.55
N VAL A 109 -7.94 -2.65 1.85
CA VAL A 109 -6.53 -2.58 2.23
C VAL A 109 -6.40 -2.78 3.73
N ASP A 110 -5.60 -3.76 4.13
CA ASP A 110 -5.35 -4.11 5.53
C ASP A 110 -4.13 -3.35 6.07
N SER A 111 -2.98 -3.55 5.44
CA SER A 111 -1.71 -2.96 5.89
C SER A 111 -0.79 -2.62 4.73
N MET A 112 0.13 -1.70 4.97
CA MET A 112 1.27 -1.41 4.10
C MET A 112 2.53 -1.90 4.81
N LEU A 113 3.31 -2.73 4.12
CA LEU A 113 4.63 -3.14 4.56
C LEU A 113 5.68 -2.25 3.88
N VAL A 114 6.65 -1.76 4.65
CA VAL A 114 7.79 -0.99 4.15
C VAL A 114 9.07 -1.68 4.63
N CYS A 115 9.84 -2.21 3.69
CA CYS A 115 11.11 -2.87 3.97
C CYS A 115 12.26 -2.03 3.41
N LYS A 116 13.34 -1.86 4.17
CA LYS A 116 14.55 -1.25 3.62
C LYS A 116 15.11 -2.17 2.55
N ALA A 117 15.53 -1.63 1.41
CA ALA A 117 16.31 -2.42 0.45
C ALA A 117 17.73 -2.64 1.01
N LEU A 118 17.86 -3.47 2.04
CA LEU A 118 19.15 -3.98 2.49
C LEU A 118 19.46 -5.24 1.70
N GLY A 119 20.72 -5.37 1.27
CA GLY A 119 21.20 -6.65 0.75
C GLY A 119 20.82 -7.77 1.73
N ALA A 120 20.02 -8.71 1.24
CA ALA A 120 19.53 -9.92 1.91
C ALA A 120 19.20 -9.77 3.42
N PHE A 121 17.92 -9.53 3.71
CA PHE A 121 17.28 -9.48 5.04
C PHE A 121 17.63 -8.19 5.83
N ASP A 122 16.67 -7.38 6.27
CA ASP A 122 15.59 -7.74 7.19
C ASP A 122 14.42 -6.72 7.16
N CYS A 123 13.35 -7.11 7.85
CA CYS A 123 11.99 -6.55 8.03
C CYS A 123 11.93 -5.09 8.59
N PRO A 124 10.75 -4.63 9.05
CA PRO A 124 10.20 -3.32 8.71
C PRO A 124 11.07 -2.14 9.18
N LEU A 125 11.06 -1.04 8.43
CA LEU A 125 11.54 0.23 8.95
C LEU A 125 10.65 0.62 10.14
N ASP A 126 11.13 0.51 11.36
CA ASP A 126 10.56 1.14 12.55
C ASP A 126 10.67 2.67 12.47
#